data_AF-A0A6J7FWM8-F1
#
_entry.id   AF-A0A6J7FWM8-F1
#
_cell.length_a   1.000
_cell.length_b   1.000
_cell.length_c   1.000
_cell.angle_alpha   90.00
_cell.angle_beta   90.00
_cell.angle_gamma   90.00
#
_symmetry.space_group_name_H-M   'P 1'
#
loop_
_entity.id
_entity.type
_entity.pdbx_description
1 polymer ?
#
loop_
_entity_poly.entity_id
_entity_poly.type
_entity_poly.pdbx_seq_one_letter_code
_entity_poly.pdbx_strand_id
1 'polypeptide(L)'
;MFRKMIVSALVAVAAVLMGCAPMPAPVTTTVESVDISRYLGTWYELGSVKQFFSVGLVNTTAEYSLLPSGNVKVVNTGRYFSAAGPQSQVIGSAVPVDSTNARLNVSFSGSNSATPPGNYWIVDLDPEYQWAIVSDATGRSGFILSRDAYVDPAFYAELVQKAADKGVDTSNLTVTPQFLGAF
;
A
#
# COMPACT_ATOMS: atom_id res chain seq x y z
N MET A 1 -54.41 52.89 -27.20
CA MET A 1 -54.73 52.10 -26.00
C MET A 1 -53.81 50.88 -25.99
N PHE A 2 -53.00 50.76 -24.94
CA PHE A 2 -51.88 49.82 -24.80
C PHE A 2 -52.32 48.35 -24.73
N ARG A 3 -51.55 47.43 -25.35
CA ARG A 3 -50.72 46.46 -24.59
C ARG A 3 -49.77 45.67 -25.49
N LYS A 4 -48.47 45.83 -25.25
CA LYS A 4 -47.39 44.95 -25.71
C LYS A 4 -47.54 43.60 -24.97
N MET A 5 -47.56 42.49 -25.69
CA MET A 5 -47.39 41.16 -25.09
C MET A 5 -45.97 40.68 -25.36
N ILE A 6 -45.12 40.87 -24.36
CA ILE A 6 -43.79 40.31 -24.27
C ILE A 6 -43.97 38.82 -23.97
N VAL A 7 -43.61 37.96 -24.91
CA VAL A 7 -43.51 36.51 -24.67
C VAL A 7 -42.14 36.28 -24.06
N SER A 8 -42.08 36.22 -22.73
CA SER A 8 -40.89 35.87 -21.98
C SER A 8 -40.51 34.41 -22.28
N ALA A 9 -39.37 34.19 -22.92
CA ALA A 9 -38.78 32.87 -23.06
C ALA A 9 -38.26 32.41 -21.69
N LEU A 10 -38.96 31.47 -21.07
CA LEU A 10 -38.47 30.75 -19.90
C LEU A 10 -37.37 29.78 -20.36
N VAL A 11 -36.11 30.16 -20.23
CA VAL A 11 -34.98 29.23 -20.34
C VAL A 11 -34.94 28.45 -19.02
N ALA A 12 -35.48 27.25 -19.02
CA ALA A 12 -35.32 26.32 -17.91
C ALA A 12 -33.85 25.84 -17.88
N VAL A 13 -33.08 26.35 -16.94
CA VAL A 13 -31.73 25.84 -16.63
C VAL A 13 -31.93 24.48 -15.96
N ALA A 14 -31.79 23.40 -16.72
CA ALA A 14 -31.73 22.06 -16.17
C ALA A 14 -30.40 21.92 -15.40
N ALA A 15 -30.47 21.99 -14.07
CA ALA A 15 -29.37 21.66 -13.20
C ALA A 15 -29.02 20.18 -13.40
N VAL A 16 -27.90 19.91 -14.06
CA VAL A 16 -27.33 18.57 -14.15
C VAL A 16 -26.84 18.22 -12.75
N LEU A 17 -27.68 17.49 -12.00
CA LEU A 17 -27.26 16.80 -10.80
C LEU A 17 -26.27 15.71 -11.23
N MET A 18 -24.98 16.05 -11.26
CA MET A 18 -23.90 15.07 -11.26
C MET A 18 -23.99 14.30 -9.93
N GLY A 19 -24.77 13.23 -9.94
CA GLY A 19 -24.82 12.27 -8.84
C GLY A 19 -23.42 11.73 -8.58
N CYS A 20 -22.97 11.88 -7.34
CA CYS A 20 -21.74 11.26 -6.86
C CYS A 20 -21.99 9.74 -6.88
N ALA A 21 -21.52 9.04 -7.93
CA ALA A 21 -21.57 7.59 -7.94
C ALA A 21 -20.72 7.08 -6.77
N PRO A 22 -21.26 6.22 -5.88
CA PRO A 22 -20.47 5.67 -4.78
C PRO A 22 -19.29 4.91 -5.35
N MET A 23 -18.11 5.15 -4.78
CA MET A 23 -16.90 4.42 -5.13
C MET A 23 -17.17 2.92 -4.90
N PRO A 24 -16.68 2.02 -5.78
CA PRO A 24 -16.86 0.58 -5.60
C PRO A 24 -16.39 0.15 -4.21
N ALA A 25 -17.08 -0.83 -3.62
CA ALA A 25 -16.67 -1.39 -2.34
C ALA A 25 -15.24 -1.96 -2.42
N PRO A 26 -14.43 -1.83 -1.36
CA PRO A 26 -13.11 -2.45 -1.33
C PRO A 26 -13.18 -3.96 -1.58
N VAL A 27 -12.22 -4.47 -2.33
CA VAL A 27 -12.03 -5.90 -2.60
C VAL A 27 -11.28 -6.55 -1.42
N THR A 28 -10.37 -5.80 -0.80
CA THR A 28 -9.60 -6.26 0.35
C THR A 28 -10.20 -5.77 1.67
N THR A 29 -9.85 -6.45 2.75
CA THR A 29 -10.16 -6.03 4.13
C THR A 29 -8.88 -6.01 4.95
N THR A 30 -8.80 -5.09 5.92
CA THR A 30 -7.63 -4.98 6.80
C THR A 30 -7.78 -5.83 8.04
N VAL A 31 -6.66 -6.07 8.73
CA VAL A 31 -6.70 -6.43 10.15
C VAL A 31 -7.41 -5.33 10.96
N GLU A 32 -7.95 -5.69 12.12
CA GLU A 32 -8.75 -4.78 12.94
C GLU A 32 -7.95 -3.57 13.44
N SER A 33 -6.71 -3.81 13.87
CA SER A 33 -5.79 -2.76 14.30
C SER A 33 -4.34 -3.23 14.24
N VAL A 34 -3.42 -2.27 14.24
CA VAL A 34 -1.97 -2.50 14.24
C VAL A 34 -1.33 -1.69 15.36
N ASP A 35 -0.53 -2.38 16.18
CA ASP A 35 0.39 -1.73 17.10
C ASP A 35 1.61 -1.25 16.31
N ILE A 36 1.65 0.06 16.05
CA ILE A 36 2.74 0.68 15.28
C ILE A 36 4.09 0.38 15.92
N SER A 37 4.20 0.37 17.25
CA SER A 37 5.47 0.17 17.94
C SER A 37 6.10 -1.20 17.63
N ARG A 38 5.26 -2.24 17.52
CA ARG A 38 5.66 -3.60 17.15
C ARG A 38 5.88 -3.76 15.63
N TYR A 39 5.28 -2.89 14.83
CA TYR A 39 5.45 -2.88 13.37
C TYR A 39 6.74 -2.18 12.92
N LEU A 40 7.35 -1.34 13.77
CA LEU A 40 8.61 -0.66 13.48
C LEU A 40 9.77 -1.65 13.21
N GLY A 41 10.88 -1.12 12.70
CA GLY A 41 12.07 -1.88 12.35
C GLY A 41 12.05 -2.36 10.91
N THR A 42 12.94 -3.30 10.60
CA THR A 42 13.16 -3.80 9.25
C THR A 42 12.21 -4.95 8.91
N TRP A 43 11.70 -4.90 7.69
CA TRP A 43 10.95 -5.96 7.03
C TRP A 43 11.63 -6.30 5.70
N TYR A 44 11.77 -7.58 5.42
CA TYR A 44 12.23 -8.12 4.14
C TYR A 44 11.03 -8.33 3.23
N GLU A 45 11.12 -7.83 2.00
CA GLU A 45 10.13 -8.14 0.97
C GLU A 45 10.42 -9.52 0.41
N LEU A 46 9.55 -10.50 0.71
CA LEU A 46 9.64 -11.86 0.17
C LEU A 46 9.00 -11.97 -1.21
N GLY A 47 8.03 -11.10 -1.49
CA GLY A 47 7.43 -10.99 -2.82
C GLY A 47 6.51 -9.80 -2.94
N SER A 48 6.27 -9.37 -4.17
CA SER A 48 5.39 -8.24 -4.44
C SER A 48 4.80 -8.26 -5.86
N VAL A 49 3.70 -7.52 -6.02
CA VAL A 49 3.23 -7.08 -7.33
C VAL A 49 4.09 -5.90 -7.74
N LYS A 50 5.12 -6.18 -8.54
CA LYS A 50 6.19 -5.22 -8.85
C LYS A 50 5.64 -3.99 -9.54
N GLN A 51 5.95 -2.85 -8.95
CA GLN A 51 5.80 -1.55 -9.62
C GLN A 51 6.98 -1.35 -10.57
N PHE A 52 6.79 -0.58 -11.65
CA PHE A 52 7.81 -0.38 -12.69
C PHE A 52 9.19 0.05 -12.13
N PHE A 53 9.21 0.85 -11.07
CA PHE A 53 10.43 1.34 -10.41
C PHE A 53 11.14 0.29 -9.54
N SER A 54 10.49 -0.82 -9.21
CA SER A 54 11.01 -1.90 -8.36
C SER A 54 11.47 -3.12 -9.15
N VAL A 55 11.26 -3.12 -10.47
CA VAL A 55 11.65 -4.22 -11.35
C VAL A 55 13.16 -4.40 -11.31
N GLY A 56 13.60 -5.65 -11.10
CA GLY A 56 15.01 -6.01 -11.00
C GLY A 56 15.63 -5.79 -9.62
N LEU A 57 14.90 -5.27 -8.63
CA LEU A 57 15.42 -5.19 -7.26
C LEU A 57 15.39 -6.56 -6.58
N VAL A 58 16.51 -6.87 -5.94
CA VAL A 58 16.72 -7.99 -5.02
C VAL A 58 17.18 -7.45 -3.65
N ASN A 59 17.20 -8.30 -2.62
CA ASN A 59 17.54 -7.91 -1.25
C ASN A 59 16.72 -6.71 -0.77
N THR A 60 15.44 -6.66 -1.17
CA THR A 60 14.58 -5.51 -0.89
C THR A 60 14.13 -5.55 0.56
N THR A 61 14.26 -4.42 1.25
CA THR A 61 13.80 -4.21 2.61
C THR A 61 13.02 -2.92 2.72
N ALA A 62 12.08 -2.87 3.66
CA ALA A 62 11.45 -1.66 4.15
C ALA A 62 11.79 -1.49 5.64
N GLU A 63 12.37 -0.36 6.00
CA GLU A 63 12.65 0.00 7.39
C GLU A 63 11.71 1.09 7.85
N TYR A 64 11.03 0.83 8.98
CA TYR A 64 10.06 1.73 9.58
C TYR A 64 10.57 2.29 10.90
N SER A 65 10.53 3.61 11.06
CA SER A 65 10.88 4.29 12.31
C SER A 65 9.93 5.45 12.59
N LEU A 66 9.81 5.88 13.85
CA LEU A 66 8.97 7.04 14.19
C LEU A 66 9.68 8.35 13.88
N LEU A 67 8.94 9.29 13.32
CA LEU A 67 9.32 10.70 13.21
C LEU A 67 8.86 11.47 14.46
N PRO A 68 9.49 12.61 14.81
CA PRO A 68 9.03 13.46 15.91
C PRO A 68 7.58 13.93 15.80
N SER A 69 7.03 13.97 14.57
CA SER A 69 5.63 14.31 14.32
C SER A 69 4.64 13.20 14.66
N GLY A 70 5.12 12.00 15.00
CA GLY A 70 4.29 10.80 15.19
C GLY A 70 4.01 10.01 13.90
N ASN A 71 4.41 10.53 12.73
CA ASN A 71 4.35 9.79 11.47
C ASN A 71 5.43 8.72 11.39
N VAL A 72 5.27 7.75 10.50
CA VAL A 72 6.28 6.71 10.27
C VAL A 72 7.21 7.15 9.14
N LYS A 73 8.52 7.16 9.36
CA LYS A 73 9.53 7.23 8.29
C LYS A 73 9.62 5.86 7.62
N VAL A 74 9.66 5.86 6.30
CA VAL A 74 9.81 4.65 5.48
C VAL A 74 11.11 4.75 4.71
N VAL A 75 11.99 3.76 4.84
CA VAL A 75 13.22 3.65 4.03
C VAL A 75 13.18 2.33 3.28
N ASN A 76 12.96 2.39 1.97
CA ASN A 76 13.03 1.21 1.11
C ASN A 76 14.42 1.14 0.48
N THR A 77 15.08 -0.02 0.59
CA THR A 77 16.40 -0.26 0.02
C THR A 77 16.37 -1.58 -0.76
N GLY A 78 17.18 -1.68 -1.81
CA GLY A 78 17.41 -2.92 -2.55
C GLY A 78 18.65 -2.80 -3.45
N ARG A 79 18.96 -3.85 -4.20
CA ARG A 79 20.05 -3.85 -5.19
C ARG A 79 19.55 -4.32 -6.54
N TYR A 80 20.04 -3.74 -7.62
CA TYR A 80 19.65 -4.15 -8.96
C TYR A 80 20.35 -5.44 -9.40
N PHE A 81 19.55 -6.42 -9.82
CA PHE A 81 19.89 -7.69 -10.49
C PHE A 81 20.72 -8.70 -9.70
N SER A 82 21.52 -8.29 -8.71
CA SER A 82 22.34 -9.18 -7.88
C SER A 82 22.66 -8.60 -6.51
N ALA A 83 23.12 -9.44 -5.58
CA ALA A 83 23.55 -9.02 -4.24
C ALA A 83 24.74 -8.04 -4.26
N ALA A 84 25.59 -8.07 -5.28
CA ALA A 84 26.69 -7.13 -5.49
C ALA A 84 26.32 -5.96 -6.40
N GLY A 85 25.07 -5.92 -6.89
CA GLY A 85 24.60 -4.89 -7.82
C GLY A 85 24.48 -3.50 -7.19
N PRO A 86 24.27 -2.46 -8.02
CA PRO A 86 24.08 -1.09 -7.54
C PRO A 86 22.92 -1.00 -6.55
N GLN A 87 23.15 -0.29 -5.43
CA GLN A 87 22.11 -0.05 -4.43
C GLN A 87 21.11 0.99 -4.95
N SER A 88 19.83 0.73 -4.69
CA SER A 88 18.73 1.68 -4.83
C SER A 88 18.14 1.95 -3.46
N GLN A 89 17.84 3.22 -3.17
CA GLN A 89 17.19 3.62 -1.93
C GLN A 89 16.19 4.74 -2.20
N VAL A 90 15.05 4.69 -1.51
CA VAL A 90 14.07 5.77 -1.47
C VAL A 90 13.57 5.96 -0.04
N ILE A 91 13.41 7.23 0.35
CA ILE A 91 12.99 7.63 1.69
C ILE A 91 11.65 8.36 1.57
N GLY A 92 10.71 7.99 2.43
CA GLY A 92 9.37 8.55 2.46
C GLY A 92 8.79 8.60 3.87
N SER A 93 7.49 8.84 3.93
CA SER A 93 6.72 8.80 5.16
C SER A 93 5.42 8.04 4.98
N ALA A 94 4.87 7.52 6.07
CA ALA A 94 3.54 6.95 6.15
C ALA A 94 2.74 7.65 7.25
N VAL A 95 1.48 7.95 6.94
CA VAL A 95 0.52 8.60 7.85
C VAL A 95 -0.72 7.72 7.96
N PRO A 96 -1.11 7.25 9.16
CA PRO A 96 -2.37 6.56 9.37
C PRO A 96 -3.56 7.41 8.93
N VAL A 97 -4.55 6.79 8.28
CA VAL A 97 -5.78 7.50 7.86
C VAL A 97 -6.90 7.41 8.90
N ASP A 98 -6.71 6.60 9.94
CA ASP A 98 -7.60 6.43 11.09
C ASP A 98 -6.82 5.89 12.31
N SER A 99 -7.51 5.69 13.44
CA SER A 99 -6.90 5.24 14.70
C SER A 99 -6.57 3.75 14.76
N THR A 100 -6.99 2.94 13.77
CA THR A 100 -6.68 1.51 13.73
C THR A 100 -5.24 1.26 13.33
N ASN A 101 -4.60 2.21 12.65
CA ASN A 101 -3.29 2.10 12.03
C ASN A 101 -3.16 1.00 10.96
N ALA A 102 -4.24 0.32 10.59
CA ALA A 102 -4.21 -0.74 9.59
C ALA A 102 -4.21 -0.20 8.15
N ARG A 103 -4.51 1.09 7.98
CA ARG A 103 -4.48 1.82 6.70
C ARG A 103 -3.67 3.09 6.81
N LEU A 104 -2.79 3.29 5.84
CA LEU A 104 -1.90 4.44 5.79
C LEU A 104 -1.85 5.02 4.37
N ASN A 105 -1.49 6.30 4.28
CA ASN A 105 -0.92 6.85 3.06
C ASN A 105 0.59 6.84 3.17
N VAL A 106 1.25 6.13 2.26
CA VAL A 106 2.70 6.14 2.05
C VAL A 106 3.01 7.08 0.91
N SER A 107 3.99 7.98 1.12
CA SER A 107 4.44 8.94 0.12
C SER A 107 5.95 9.10 0.14
N PHE A 108 6.55 9.21 -1.06
CA PHE A 108 7.98 9.41 -1.28
C PHE A 108 8.30 10.79 -1.89
N SER A 109 7.30 11.65 -2.11
CA SER A 109 7.44 12.97 -2.75
C SER A 109 7.33 14.15 -1.78
N GLY A 110 7.38 13.91 -0.47
CA GLY A 110 7.45 14.92 0.58
C GLY A 110 6.11 15.23 1.25
N SER A 111 5.06 15.61 0.48
CA SER A 111 3.73 15.83 1.06
C SER A 111 3.00 14.51 1.30
N ASN A 112 2.35 14.41 2.47
CA ASN A 112 1.55 13.26 2.86
C ASN A 112 0.34 13.71 3.68
N SER A 113 -0.75 12.96 3.65
CA SER A 113 -2.04 13.32 4.28
C SER A 113 -2.71 12.12 4.93
N ALA A 114 -3.50 12.34 5.97
CA ALA A 114 -4.34 11.33 6.60
C ALA A 114 -5.67 11.09 5.85
N THR A 115 -5.78 11.50 4.58
CA THR A 115 -7.03 11.37 3.80
C THR A 115 -7.32 9.90 3.45
N PRO A 116 -8.46 9.33 3.87
CA PRO A 116 -8.87 7.99 3.46
C PRO A 116 -9.06 7.89 1.93
N PRO A 117 -8.98 6.69 1.32
CA PRO A 117 -8.89 5.37 1.97
C PRO A 117 -7.49 4.93 2.41
N GLY A 118 -6.42 5.66 2.07
CA GLY A 118 -5.06 5.16 2.19
C GLY A 118 -4.63 4.35 0.96
N ASN A 119 -3.32 4.23 0.75
CA ASN A 119 -2.72 3.44 -0.34
C ASN A 119 -1.85 2.27 0.16
N TYR A 120 -1.78 2.06 1.48
CA TYR A 120 -1.08 0.96 2.13
C TYR A 120 -1.99 0.36 3.19
N TRP A 121 -2.49 -0.85 2.93
CA TRP A 121 -3.46 -1.56 3.75
C TRP A 121 -2.83 -2.84 4.27
N ILE A 122 -2.75 -3.01 5.58
CA ILE A 122 -2.28 -4.25 6.21
C ILE A 122 -3.47 -5.22 6.25
N VAL A 123 -3.49 -6.17 5.32
CA VAL A 123 -4.63 -7.07 5.07
C VAL A 123 -4.56 -8.36 5.88
N ASP A 124 -3.36 -8.75 6.27
CA ASP A 124 -3.13 -9.82 7.23
C ASP A 124 -1.83 -9.57 7.99
N LEU A 125 -1.78 -10.02 9.24
CA LEU A 125 -0.66 -9.78 10.14
C LEU A 125 -0.55 -10.90 11.16
N ASP A 126 0.67 -11.41 11.29
CA ASP A 126 1.05 -12.35 12.34
C ASP A 126 0.84 -11.74 13.75
N PRO A 127 0.25 -12.45 14.71
CA PRO A 127 0.10 -11.95 16.09
C PRO A 127 1.44 -11.60 16.77
N GLU A 128 2.52 -12.27 16.37
CA GLU A 128 3.88 -12.03 16.81
C GLU A 128 4.65 -11.03 15.94
N TYR A 129 4.01 -10.48 14.88
CA TYR A 129 4.58 -9.49 13.95
C TYR A 129 5.79 -10.04 13.17
N GLN A 130 5.81 -11.34 12.87
CA GLN A 130 6.89 -11.99 12.11
C GLN A 130 6.68 -11.96 10.59
N TRP A 131 5.44 -11.82 10.13
CA TRP A 131 5.09 -11.63 8.72
C TRP A 131 3.88 -10.70 8.59
N ALA A 132 3.78 -10.02 7.46
CA ALA A 132 2.66 -9.14 7.13
C ALA A 132 2.31 -9.23 5.64
N ILE A 133 1.03 -9.11 5.33
CA ILE A 133 0.54 -9.02 3.95
C ILE A 133 -0.07 -7.64 3.78
N VAL A 134 0.40 -6.94 2.75
CA VAL A 134 0.01 -5.56 2.48
C VAL A 134 -0.53 -5.44 1.06
N SER A 135 -1.57 -4.64 0.89
CA SER A 135 -2.20 -4.37 -0.39
C SER A 135 -2.81 -2.96 -0.41
N ASP A 136 -3.81 -2.75 -1.25
CA ASP A 136 -4.68 -1.58 -1.30
C ASP A 136 -6.15 -2.00 -1.39
N ALA A 137 -7.07 -1.04 -1.36
CA ALA A 137 -8.52 -1.31 -1.41
C ALA A 137 -8.97 -2.11 -2.65
N THR A 138 -8.21 -2.10 -3.75
CA THR A 138 -8.55 -2.79 -5.00
C THR A 138 -7.95 -4.19 -5.10
N GLY A 139 -7.00 -4.54 -4.23
CA GLY A 139 -6.27 -5.81 -4.29
C GLY A 139 -5.18 -5.89 -5.37
N ARG A 140 -4.95 -4.81 -6.13
CA ARG A 140 -4.05 -4.83 -7.30
C ARG A 140 -2.58 -4.62 -6.95
N SER A 141 -2.28 -4.02 -5.81
CA SER A 141 -0.94 -4.09 -5.21
C SER A 141 -0.83 -5.25 -4.24
N GLY A 142 0.39 -5.64 -3.92
CA GLY A 142 0.63 -6.74 -2.98
C GLY A 142 2.08 -6.76 -2.54
N PHE A 143 2.31 -6.92 -1.25
CA PHE A 143 3.61 -7.20 -0.65
C PHE A 143 3.45 -8.31 0.40
N ILE A 144 4.35 -9.28 0.36
CA ILE A 144 4.56 -10.25 1.43
C ILE A 144 5.84 -9.84 2.14
N LEU A 145 5.71 -9.47 3.40
CA LEU A 145 6.79 -8.98 4.25
C LEU A 145 7.09 -9.99 5.35
N SER A 146 8.36 -10.12 5.72
CA SER A 146 8.79 -10.93 6.86
C SER A 146 9.90 -10.26 7.66
N ARG A 147 10.02 -10.61 8.94
CA ARG A 147 11.18 -10.27 9.77
C ARG A 147 12.41 -11.09 9.41
N ASP A 148 12.22 -12.26 8.81
CA ASP A 148 13.30 -13.09 8.29
C ASP A 148 13.51 -12.84 6.80
N ALA A 149 14.78 -12.73 6.40
CA ALA A 149 15.14 -12.56 5.00
C ALA A 149 14.85 -13.81 4.16
N TYR A 150 14.73 -14.97 4.79
CA TYR A 150 14.43 -16.22 4.12
C TYR A 150 13.41 -17.01 4.93
N VAL A 151 12.43 -17.57 4.24
CA VAL A 151 11.48 -18.52 4.80
C VAL A 151 11.40 -19.75 3.91
N ASP A 152 10.94 -20.88 4.47
CA ASP A 152 10.74 -22.09 3.70
C ASP A 152 9.73 -21.87 2.55
N PRO A 153 9.95 -22.46 1.35
CA PRO A 153 9.04 -22.28 0.22
C PRO A 153 7.59 -22.69 0.48
N ALA A 154 7.33 -23.69 1.33
CA ALA A 154 5.97 -24.08 1.68
C ALA A 154 5.28 -22.99 2.51
N PHE A 155 6.02 -22.37 3.44
CA PHE A 155 5.50 -21.25 4.22
C PHE A 155 5.26 -20.02 3.35
N TYR A 156 6.17 -19.70 2.41
CA TYR A 156 5.93 -18.64 1.43
C TYR A 156 4.65 -18.88 0.62
N ALA A 157 4.44 -20.11 0.14
CA ALA A 157 3.22 -20.47 -0.60
C ALA A 157 1.96 -20.33 0.27
N GLU A 158 2.04 -20.65 1.57
CA GLU A 158 0.95 -20.38 2.52
C GLU A 158 0.64 -18.88 2.60
N LEU A 159 1.65 -18.02 2.71
CA LEU A 159 1.45 -16.57 2.74
C LEU A 159 0.84 -16.03 1.44
N VAL A 160 1.21 -16.58 0.29
CA VAL A 160 0.57 -16.25 -1.00
C VAL A 160 -0.90 -16.66 -1.00
N GLN A 161 -1.24 -17.83 -0.46
CA GLN A 161 -2.63 -18.26 -0.35
C GLN A 161 -3.43 -17.35 0.60
N LYS A 162 -2.88 -17.01 1.78
CA LYS A 162 -3.50 -16.03 2.68
C LYS A 162 -3.74 -14.70 1.97
N ALA A 163 -2.80 -14.21 1.16
CA ALA A 163 -2.99 -12.98 0.39
C ALA A 163 -4.18 -13.08 -0.56
N ALA A 164 -4.30 -14.19 -1.30
CA ALA A 164 -5.43 -14.44 -2.19
C ALA A 164 -6.77 -14.50 -1.42
N ASP A 165 -6.80 -15.16 -0.26
CA ASP A 165 -7.99 -15.25 0.60
C ASP A 165 -8.43 -13.88 1.14
N LYS A 166 -7.49 -12.92 1.25
CA LYS A 166 -7.76 -11.51 1.62
C LYS A 166 -8.12 -10.62 0.43
N GLY A 167 -8.24 -11.17 -0.78
CA GLY A 167 -8.62 -10.44 -1.98
C GLY A 167 -7.46 -9.76 -2.72
N VAL A 168 -6.22 -10.10 -2.42
CA VAL A 168 -5.06 -9.65 -3.20
C VAL A 168 -5.00 -10.43 -4.51
N ASP A 169 -4.83 -9.72 -5.63
CA ASP A 169 -4.58 -10.34 -6.93
C ASP A 169 -3.13 -10.85 -6.98
N THR A 170 -2.97 -12.15 -6.74
CA THR A 170 -1.66 -12.81 -6.71
C THR A 170 -1.16 -13.24 -8.09
N SER A 171 -1.91 -13.00 -9.17
CA SER A 171 -1.53 -13.42 -10.53
C SER A 171 -0.22 -12.80 -11.02
N ASN A 172 0.11 -11.60 -10.53
CA ASN A 172 1.34 -10.87 -10.84
C ASN A 172 2.29 -10.76 -9.65
N LEU A 173 2.03 -11.50 -8.57
CA LEU A 173 2.90 -11.51 -7.40
C LEU A 173 4.15 -12.33 -7.71
N THR A 174 5.31 -11.69 -7.60
CA THR A 174 6.61 -12.31 -7.90
C THR A 174 7.44 -12.40 -6.64
N VAL A 175 8.21 -13.49 -6.50
CA VAL A 175 9.20 -13.63 -5.43
C VAL A 175 10.25 -12.55 -5.56
N THR A 176 10.64 -11.96 -4.43
CA THR A 176 11.78 -11.05 -4.34
C THR A 176 12.97 -11.81 -3.76
N PRO A 177 14.02 -12.08 -4.56
CA PRO A 177 15.19 -12.81 -4.08
C PRO A 177 15.87 -12.11 -2.91
N GLN A 178 16.21 -12.88 -1.89
CA GLN A 178 16.97 -12.47 -0.71
C GLN A 178 18.22 -13.34 -0.60
N PHE A 179 19.40 -12.73 -0.73
CA PHE A 179 20.70 -13.38 -0.69
C PHE A 179 21.35 -13.10 0.67
N LEU A 180 21.31 -14.09 1.55
CA LEU A 180 21.99 -14.03 2.84
C LEU A 180 23.51 -14.01 2.64
N GLY A 181 24.21 -12.99 3.17
CA GLY A 181 25.66 -13.03 3.39
C GLY A 181 26.58 -12.97 2.16
N ALA A 182 26.13 -12.48 1.01
CA ALA A 182 27.01 -12.28 -0.15
C ALA A 182 27.59 -10.84 -0.17
N PHE A 183 28.63 -10.62 0.63
CA PHE A 183 29.59 -9.51 0.44
C PHE A 183 31.01 -10.08 0.41
#